data_AF-A0A959IKV5-F1
#
_entry.id   AF-A0A959IKV5-F1
#
_cell.length_a   1.000
_cell.length_b   1.000
_cell.length_c   1.000
_cell.angle_alpha   90.00
_cell.angle_beta   90.00
_cell.angle_gamma   90.00
#
_symmetry.space_group_name_H-M   'P 1'
#
loop_
_entity.id
_entity.type
_entity.pdbx_description
1 polymer ?
#
loop_
_entity_poly.entity_id
_entity_poly.type
_entity_poly.pdbx_seq_one_letter_code
_entity_poly.pdbx_strand_id
1 'polypeptide(L)'
;VFAEAYDSEGQQEVKANIAAFNADASRQFGAPFAELKDEDRATVFKAAEAGSGKFNGQVWGTSVGEPENVGFYRSLKLMAIGAYLSSEEIGEQVLRYDPIPGGYDGCLPLETGDRSWSL
;
A
#
# COMPACT_ATOMS: atom_id res chain seq x y z
N VAL A 1 13.07 2.02 -8.45
CA VAL A 1 12.50 1.05 -7.46
C VAL A 1 12.49 -0.39 -7.97
N PHE A 2 11.46 -0.93 -8.63
CA PHE A 2 11.44 -2.37 -9.01
C PHE A 2 12.64 -2.78 -9.87
N ALA A 3 13.02 -1.95 -10.85
CA ALA A 3 14.18 -2.22 -11.71
C ALA A 3 15.54 -2.22 -10.98
N GLU A 4 15.61 -1.63 -9.78
CA GLU A 4 16.86 -1.45 -9.02
C GLU A 4 16.90 -2.32 -7.77
N ALA A 5 15.74 -2.67 -7.20
CA ALA A 5 15.62 -3.37 -5.93
C ALA A 5 15.25 -4.86 -6.07
N TYR A 6 14.65 -5.26 -7.20
CA TYR A 6 14.23 -6.65 -7.43
C TYR A 6 15.22 -7.34 -8.35
N ASP A 7 15.38 -8.65 -8.17
CA ASP A 7 16.10 -9.48 -9.11
C ASP A 7 15.34 -9.64 -10.44
N SER A 8 15.98 -10.28 -11.41
CA SER A 8 15.40 -10.44 -12.74
C SER A 8 14.07 -11.19 -12.75
N GLU A 9 13.89 -12.17 -11.84
CA GLU A 9 12.65 -12.94 -11.74
C GLU A 9 11.51 -12.07 -11.20
N GLY A 10 11.73 -11.38 -10.08
CA GLY A 10 10.75 -10.46 -9.50
C GLY A 10 10.39 -9.31 -10.44
N GLN A 11 11.36 -8.80 -11.22
CA GLN A 11 11.07 -7.79 -12.23
C GLN A 11 10.12 -8.29 -13.34
N GLN A 12 10.26 -9.56 -13.77
CA GLN A 12 9.34 -10.13 -14.75
C GLN A 12 7.96 -10.40 -14.14
N GLU A 13 7.91 -10.84 -12.89
CA GLU A 13 6.66 -11.03 -12.17
C GLU A 13 5.86 -9.73 -12.05
N VAL A 14 6.51 -8.62 -11.66
CA VAL A 14 5.86 -7.30 -11.59
C VAL A 14 5.33 -6.88 -12.97
N LYS A 15 6.10 -7.08 -14.04
CA LYS A 15 5.65 -6.78 -15.42
C LYS A 15 4.44 -7.63 -15.81
N ALA A 16 4.45 -8.92 -15.50
CA ALA A 16 3.33 -9.82 -15.77
C ALA A 16 2.07 -9.41 -15.00
N ASN A 17 2.22 -9.03 -13.72
CA ASN A 17 1.13 -8.55 -12.89
C ASN A 17 0.52 -7.24 -13.42
N ILE A 18 1.34 -6.28 -13.85
CA ILE A 18 0.88 -5.03 -14.48
C ILE A 18 0.14 -5.33 -15.79
N ALA A 19 0.67 -6.24 -16.61
CA ALA A 19 0.04 -6.63 -17.87
C ALA A 19 -1.33 -7.29 -17.64
N ALA A 20 -1.43 -8.22 -16.67
CA ALA A 20 -2.67 -8.87 -16.30
C ALA A 20 -3.72 -7.87 -15.77
N PHE A 21 -3.29 -6.93 -14.93
CA PHE A 21 -4.16 -5.88 -14.41
C PHE A 21 -4.69 -4.97 -15.53
N ASN A 22 -3.83 -4.56 -16.47
CA ASN A 22 -4.26 -3.78 -17.63
C ASN A 22 -5.18 -4.57 -18.58
N ALA A 23 -4.94 -5.87 -18.76
CA ALA A 23 -5.81 -6.71 -19.58
C ALA A 23 -7.21 -6.83 -18.97
N ASP A 24 -7.31 -6.94 -17.64
CA ASP A 24 -8.59 -6.95 -16.94
C ASP A 24 -9.34 -5.61 -17.07
N ALA A 25 -8.63 -4.49 -16.89
CA ALA A 25 -9.16 -3.16 -17.13
C ALA A 25 -9.67 -2.98 -18.56
N SER A 26 -8.87 -3.37 -19.57
CA SER A 26 -9.26 -3.31 -20.99
C SER A 26 -10.46 -4.20 -21.30
N ARG A 27 -10.57 -5.38 -20.67
CA ARG A 27 -11.71 -6.28 -20.85
C ARG A 27 -13.01 -5.68 -20.31
N GLN A 28 -12.95 -4.98 -19.18
CA GLN A 28 -14.13 -4.41 -18.52
C GLN A 28 -14.54 -3.05 -19.09
N PHE A 29 -13.56 -2.21 -19.47
CA PHE A 29 -13.78 -0.80 -19.79
C PHE A 29 -13.23 -0.36 -21.16
N GLY A 30 -12.60 -1.27 -21.91
CA GLY A 30 -12.17 -1.03 -23.30
C GLY A 30 -10.80 -0.34 -23.46
N ALA A 31 -10.12 0.00 -22.37
CA ALA A 31 -8.79 0.62 -22.40
C ALA A 31 -7.94 0.17 -21.18
N PRO A 32 -6.59 0.23 -21.26
CA PRO A 32 -5.73 -0.08 -20.12
C PRO A 32 -5.98 0.89 -18.97
N PHE A 33 -5.67 0.47 -17.74
CA PHE A 33 -6.04 1.21 -16.52
C PHE A 33 -5.62 2.69 -16.55
N ALA A 34 -4.41 2.98 -17.04
CA ALA A 34 -3.86 4.33 -17.09
C ALA A 34 -4.65 5.29 -18.01
N GLU A 35 -5.42 4.76 -18.96
CA GLU A 35 -6.21 5.55 -19.92
C GLU A 35 -7.68 5.70 -19.51
N LEU A 36 -8.11 5.02 -18.45
CA LEU A 36 -9.48 5.13 -17.95
C LEU A 36 -9.76 6.48 -17.28
N LYS A 37 -11.03 6.89 -17.28
CA LYS A 37 -11.53 8.00 -16.46
C LYS A 37 -11.56 7.61 -14.97
N ASP A 38 -11.61 8.60 -14.09
CA ASP A 38 -11.47 8.38 -12.65
C ASP A 38 -12.58 7.51 -12.05
N GLU A 39 -13.81 7.59 -12.56
CA GLU A 39 -14.92 6.74 -12.10
C GLU A 39 -14.69 5.25 -12.42
N ASP A 40 -14.13 4.98 -13.60
CA ASP A 40 -13.85 3.62 -14.06
C ASP A 40 -12.62 3.07 -13.32
N ARG A 41 -11.58 3.88 -13.12
CA ARG A 41 -10.42 3.54 -12.29
C ARG A 41 -10.83 3.15 -10.86
N ALA A 42 -11.72 3.94 -10.25
CA ALA A 42 -12.23 3.65 -8.92
C ALA A 42 -12.99 2.32 -8.88
N THR A 43 -13.70 1.97 -9.95
CA THR A 43 -14.39 0.68 -10.07
C THR A 43 -13.40 -0.47 -10.20
N VAL A 44 -12.38 -0.35 -11.05
CA VAL A 44 -11.31 -1.35 -11.20
C VAL A 44 -10.60 -1.59 -9.86
N PHE A 45 -10.24 -0.52 -9.13
CA PHE A 45 -9.59 -0.65 -7.82
C PHE A 45 -10.47 -1.34 -6.77
N LYS A 46 -11.77 -1.01 -6.72
CA LYS A 46 -12.70 -1.70 -5.82
C LYS A 46 -12.82 -3.18 -6.15
N ALA A 47 -12.90 -3.54 -7.43
CA ALA A 47 -12.95 -4.92 -7.86
C ALA A 47 -11.66 -5.68 -7.51
N ALA A 48 -10.49 -5.09 -7.76
CA ALA A 48 -9.20 -5.68 -7.45
C ALA A 48 -8.98 -5.87 -5.94
N GLU A 49 -9.46 -4.94 -5.10
CA GLU A 49 -9.43 -5.09 -3.63
C GLU A 49 -10.37 -6.18 -3.14
N ALA A 50 -11.59 -6.23 -3.69
CA ALA A 50 -12.60 -7.21 -3.28
C ALA A 50 -12.18 -8.65 -3.65
N GLY A 51 -11.51 -8.81 -4.79
CA GLY A 51 -11.00 -10.11 -5.25
C GLY A 51 -9.65 -10.54 -4.64
N SER A 52 -9.00 -9.69 -3.86
CA SER A 52 -7.73 -10.00 -3.21
C SER A 52 -7.93 -10.66 -1.84
N GLY A 53 -7.12 -11.66 -1.53
CA GLY A 53 -6.96 -12.15 -0.16
C GLY A 53 -6.38 -11.06 0.77
N LYS A 54 -6.53 -11.26 2.07
CA LYS A 54 -6.06 -10.34 3.12
C LYS A 54 -4.73 -10.81 3.72
N PHE A 55 -3.96 -9.86 4.22
CA PHE A 55 -2.81 -10.19 5.06
C PHE A 55 -3.30 -10.77 6.38
N ASN A 56 -2.72 -11.88 6.79
CA ASN A 56 -3.01 -12.49 8.08
C ASN A 56 -2.50 -11.62 9.23
N GLY A 57 -3.19 -11.71 10.36
CA GLY A 57 -2.67 -11.17 11.61
C GLY A 57 -1.37 -11.87 11.99
N GLN A 58 -0.51 -11.17 12.71
CA GLN A 58 0.77 -11.71 13.17
C GLN A 58 0.84 -11.72 14.69
N VAL A 59 1.47 -12.76 15.24
CA VAL A 59 1.81 -12.86 16.66
C VAL A 59 3.31 -13.08 16.73
N TRP A 60 4.03 -12.13 17.35
CA TRP A 60 5.50 -12.14 17.44
C TRP A 60 6.19 -12.31 16.07
N GLY A 61 5.65 -11.70 15.01
CA GLY A 61 6.18 -11.80 13.64
C GLY A 61 5.83 -13.09 12.91
N THR A 62 5.08 -14.01 13.54
CA THR A 62 4.59 -15.23 12.88
C THR A 62 3.16 -15.02 12.38
N SER A 63 2.92 -15.32 11.11
CA SER A 63 1.57 -15.30 10.52
C SER A 63 0.65 -16.29 11.24
N VAL A 64 -0.54 -15.83 11.60
CA VAL A 64 -1.58 -16.68 12.21
C VAL A 64 -2.56 -17.13 11.13
N GLY A 65 -2.75 -18.45 11.03
CA GLY A 65 -3.65 -19.06 10.04
C GLY A 65 -3.02 -19.27 8.66
N GLU A 66 -3.77 -19.93 7.78
CA GLU A 66 -3.33 -20.20 6.41
C GLU A 66 -3.25 -18.89 5.61
N PRO A 67 -2.13 -18.61 4.92
CA PRO A 67 -1.98 -17.39 4.15
C PRO A 67 -2.89 -17.42 2.91
N GLU A 68 -3.72 -16.39 2.77
CA GLU A 68 -4.45 -16.16 1.53
C GLU A 68 -3.51 -15.59 0.44
N ASN A 69 -3.87 -15.80 -0.83
CA ASN A 69 -3.18 -15.14 -1.92
C ASN A 69 -3.54 -13.65 -1.94
N VAL A 70 -2.61 -12.79 -1.52
CA VAL A 70 -2.79 -11.34 -1.59
C VAL A 70 -2.47 -10.87 -3.01
N GLY A 71 -3.47 -10.28 -3.66
CA GLY A 71 -3.37 -9.85 -5.05
C GLY A 71 -2.44 -8.65 -5.25
N PHE A 72 -1.94 -8.53 -6.49
CA PHE A 72 -0.99 -7.49 -6.91
C PHE A 72 -1.40 -6.07 -6.49
N TYR A 73 -2.64 -5.67 -6.74
CA TYR A 73 -3.10 -4.31 -6.43
C TYR A 73 -3.02 -4.00 -4.93
N ARG A 74 -3.46 -4.93 -4.06
CA ARG A 74 -3.42 -4.73 -2.60
C ARG A 74 -1.96 -4.61 -2.12
N SER A 75 -1.07 -5.45 -2.62
CA SER A 75 0.36 -5.39 -2.32
C SER A 75 1.00 -4.08 -2.79
N LEU A 76 0.72 -3.65 -4.02
CA LEU A 76 1.22 -2.39 -4.58
C LEU A 76 0.70 -1.18 -3.79
N LYS A 77 -0.59 -1.16 -3.45
CA LYS A 77 -1.23 -0.11 -2.67
C LYS A 77 -0.61 0.00 -1.28
N LEU A 78 -0.43 -1.13 -0.59
CA LEU A 78 0.19 -1.15 0.73
C LEU A 78 1.63 -0.62 0.68
N MET A 79 2.41 -1.03 -0.32
CA MET A 79 3.77 -0.55 -0.53
C MET A 79 3.80 0.98 -0.77
N ALA A 80 2.92 1.49 -1.62
CA ALA A 80 2.85 2.92 -1.93
C ALA A 80 2.47 3.76 -0.70
N ILE A 81 1.47 3.31 0.07
CA ILE A 81 1.06 3.96 1.31
C ILE A 81 2.20 3.90 2.34
N GLY A 82 2.82 2.74 2.51
CA GLY A 82 3.94 2.56 3.43
C GLY A 82 5.10 3.50 3.08
N ALA A 83 5.53 3.52 1.82
CA ALA A 83 6.62 4.38 1.35
C ALA A 83 6.30 5.88 1.53
N TYR A 84 5.04 6.28 1.32
CA TYR A 84 4.62 7.66 1.56
C TYR A 84 4.67 8.01 3.05
N LEU A 85 4.05 7.19 3.90
CA LEU A 85 3.98 7.44 5.34
C LEU A 85 5.34 7.31 6.06
N SER A 86 6.28 6.58 5.47
CA SER A 86 7.66 6.45 5.99
C SER A 86 8.65 7.41 5.33
N SER A 87 8.20 8.32 4.48
CA SER A 87 9.10 9.32 3.87
C SER A 87 9.45 10.41 4.87
N GLU A 88 10.66 10.96 4.74
CA GLU A 88 11.17 12.06 5.58
C GLU A 88 10.22 13.26 5.56
N GLU A 89 9.80 13.70 4.37
CA GLU A 89 8.86 14.81 4.19
C GLU A 89 7.56 14.59 5.01
N ILE A 90 6.99 13.38 4.97
CA ILE A 90 5.75 13.10 5.69
C ILE A 90 5.99 12.94 7.19
N GLY A 91 7.11 12.34 7.58
CA GLY A 91 7.54 12.22 8.97
C GLY A 91 7.70 13.59 9.63
N GLU A 92 8.42 14.50 8.99
CA GLU A 92 8.80 15.79 9.58
C GLU A 92 7.75 16.89 9.40
N GLN A 93 7.04 16.94 8.27
CA GLN A 93 6.17 18.08 7.92
C GLN A 93 4.68 17.81 8.12
N VAL A 94 4.25 16.54 8.05
CA VAL A 94 2.83 16.17 8.11
C VAL A 94 2.48 15.50 9.43
N LEU A 95 3.26 14.52 9.87
CA LEU A 95 3.10 13.84 11.15
C LEU A 95 3.74 14.66 12.29
N ARG A 96 3.49 14.29 13.55
CA ARG A 96 4.18 14.89 14.70
C ARG A 96 5.55 14.21 14.85
N TYR A 97 6.61 14.96 14.60
CA TYR A 97 7.99 14.49 14.77
C TYR A 97 8.60 14.99 16.07
N ASP A 98 9.12 14.06 16.87
CA ASP A 98 10.04 14.35 17.96
C ASP A 98 11.39 13.68 17.65
N PRO A 99 12.41 14.45 17.25
CA PRO A 99 13.70 13.90 16.84
C PRO A 99 14.45 13.18 17.98
N ILE A 100 14.14 13.50 19.25
CA ILE A 100 14.77 12.86 20.42
C ILE A 100 13.68 12.65 21.48
N PRO A 101 12.89 11.56 21.40
CA PRO A 101 11.86 11.29 22.39
C PRO A 101 12.52 11.01 23.74
N GLY A 102 12.49 12.00 24.62
CA GLY A 102 13.18 11.93 25.91
C GLY A 102 12.53 10.93 26.87
N GLY A 103 11.22 11.01 27.05
CA GLY A 103 10.46 10.14 27.98
C GLY A 103 9.05 9.84 27.45
N TYR A 104 8.50 8.70 27.87
CA TYR A 104 7.15 8.29 27.49
C TYR A 104 6.09 9.02 28.33
N ASP A 105 5.24 9.83 27.68
CA ASP A 105 4.05 10.42 28.29
C ASP A 105 2.79 9.72 27.73
N GLY A 106 2.27 8.76 28.50
CA GLY A 106 1.08 7.99 28.11
C GLY A 106 -0.24 8.75 28.23
N CYS A 107 -0.24 9.93 28.86
CA CYS A 107 -1.44 10.72 29.15
C CYS A 107 -1.46 12.06 28.39
N LEU A 108 -0.76 12.15 27.26
CA LEU A 108 -0.81 13.30 26.36
C LEU A 108 -2.26 13.53 25.89
N PRO A 109 -2.83 14.74 26.12
CA PRO A 109 -4.17 15.05 25.63
C PRO A 109 -4.17 15.04 24.09
N LEU A 110 -5.13 14.34 23.51
CA LEU A 110 -5.37 14.31 22.06
C LEU A 110 -6.64 15.11 21.74
N GLU A 111 -6.48 16.16 20.94
CA GLU A 111 -7.58 16.96 20.45
C GLU A 111 -8.05 16.50 19.06
N THR A 112 -9.28 16.83 18.70
CA THR A 112 -9.79 16.54 17.37
C THR A 112 -9.04 17.38 16.34
N GLY A 113 -8.37 16.72 15.39
CA GLY A 113 -7.53 17.38 14.39
C GLY A 113 -6.03 17.26 14.68
N ASP A 114 -5.65 16.67 15.82
CA ASP A 114 -4.26 16.34 16.08
C ASP A 114 -3.72 15.33 15.06
N ARG A 115 -2.49 15.60 14.61
CA ARG A 115 -1.74 14.71 13.73
C ARG A 115 -1.23 13.52 14.53
N SER A 116 -1.18 12.35 13.90
CA SER A 116 -0.49 11.19 14.45
C SER A 116 1.02 11.44 14.53
N TRP A 117 1.69 10.74 15.46
CA TRP A 117 3.14 10.77 15.60
C TRP A 117 3.84 10.05 14.45
N SER A 118 4.96 10.61 13.99
CA SER A 118 5.91 9.91 13.15
C SER A 118 6.82 9.07 14.04
N LEU A 119 6.83 7.75 13.81
CA LEU A 119 7.65 6.73 14.48
C LEU A 119 7.63 6.76 16.02
#